data_AF-A0A2M4AJY3-F1
#
_entry.id   AF-A0A2M4AJY3-F1
#
_cell.length_a   1.000
_cell.length_b   1.000
_cell.length_c   1.000
_cell.angle_alpha   90.00
_cell.angle_beta   90.00
_cell.angle_gamma   90.00
#
_symmetry.space_group_name_H-M   'P 1'
#
loop_
_entity.id
_entity.type
_entity.pdbx_description
1 polymer ?
#
loop_
_entity_poly.entity_id
_entity_poly.type
_entity_poly.pdbx_seq_one_letter_code
_entity_poly.pdbx_strand_id
1 'polypeptide(L)'
;MERLKRCILKKPSAKDLEDGLESPEEYTERWTSIRIIYYTMFLMSLGFSIILTGVWPYLDKLDPLAGKEFLGWIVGANPVGQMIFSPLVGWWGNRLGSIRLPLLCSLALFSIASGIYSCLELFATHQKYWMLYSRFLIGVSSSSVAVCRSYLSAATKIKERTSAVSMVSLAQTLGFIVGPVLQGAVTMFGENGYPLLRNRLNLNMYTATGWINVLMGILNFCLFLPFVFKEKRIAAREAMIKHGMQSEKETWKSMKPDYLSAWTLIFAFFILVFNFVFLETLATPLTMDMFAWTKAEALYYMAWIMAVGAVLASGMFLMIGPLCKRIPEQHVLLWGGFFLMVLGRAVYIPMSDQPPKLAFLENVTATLLADEPDWKGVYGSNFTDVRSDMIRVDLNYQGPAFGEPVSNISDKDYSKDLLGCPSTQEWCKTTRGMTIFQFLLGYAFTAIGYPIGVTLITTIFSKVLGPRPQGTWMGLMTGSGCMSRALGPVFLSTIYTKYGLYWTFGSTAVMMAITMLWLWYMRQRLAPVSYECKDSRGEELVTINFKQEDLDSTLNQPEPDHKRNSHDLVNS
;
A
#
# COMPACT_ATOMS: atom_id res chain seq x y z
N MET A 1 -14.46 -14.40 -27.96
CA MET A 1 -14.72 -13.07 -27.35
C MET A 1 -15.88 -13.08 -26.35
N GLU A 2 -17.05 -13.65 -26.67
CA GLU A 2 -18.18 -13.72 -25.71
C GLU A 2 -17.97 -14.60 -24.48
N ARG A 3 -17.26 -15.74 -24.60
CA ARG A 3 -16.91 -16.59 -23.44
C ARG A 3 -16.00 -15.85 -22.46
N LEU A 4 -15.07 -15.05 -22.98
CA LEU A 4 -14.19 -14.19 -22.18
C LEU A 4 -14.99 -13.08 -21.48
N LYS A 5 -15.91 -12.42 -22.21
CA LYS A 5 -16.88 -11.46 -21.61
C LYS A 5 -17.72 -12.11 -20.51
N ARG A 6 -18.19 -13.35 -20.70
CA ARG A 6 -18.99 -14.08 -19.69
C ARG A 6 -18.22 -14.38 -18.39
N CYS A 7 -16.92 -14.65 -18.46
CA CYS A 7 -16.09 -14.86 -17.26
C CYS A 7 -15.70 -13.54 -16.56
N ILE A 8 -15.57 -12.45 -17.33
CA ILE A 8 -15.11 -11.14 -16.83
C ILE A 8 -16.25 -10.25 -16.35
N LEU A 9 -17.52 -10.54 -16.67
CA LEU A 9 -18.66 -9.72 -16.26
C LEU A 9 -19.36 -10.33 -15.04
N LYS A 10 -19.44 -9.57 -13.95
CA LYS A 10 -20.17 -9.98 -12.73
C LYS A 10 -21.66 -9.87 -13.02
N LYS A 11 -22.36 -11.00 -13.13
CA LYS A 11 -23.82 -10.99 -13.24
C LYS A 11 -24.43 -10.75 -11.85
N PRO A 12 -25.48 -9.90 -11.74
CA PRO A 12 -26.17 -9.67 -10.48
C PRO A 12 -26.90 -10.93 -10.01
N SER A 13 -26.89 -11.18 -8.69
CA SER A 13 -27.82 -12.12 -8.06
C SER A 13 -29.16 -11.43 -7.75
N ALA A 14 -30.23 -12.20 -7.55
CA ALA A 14 -31.54 -11.64 -7.17
C ALA A 14 -31.46 -10.76 -5.91
N LYS A 15 -30.62 -11.15 -4.92
CA LYS A 15 -30.36 -10.37 -3.69
C LYS A 15 -29.61 -9.05 -3.93
N ASP A 16 -28.87 -8.93 -5.03
CA ASP A 16 -28.12 -7.71 -5.34
C ASP A 16 -29.04 -6.60 -5.89
N LEU A 17 -30.18 -6.99 -6.48
CA LEU A 17 -31.16 -6.11 -7.12
C LEU A 17 -32.40 -5.85 -6.26
N GLU A 18 -32.52 -6.51 -5.12
CA GLU A 18 -33.66 -6.43 -4.19
C GLU A 18 -33.92 -5.00 -3.67
N ASP A 19 -32.89 -4.15 -3.62
CA ASP A 19 -32.99 -2.77 -3.16
C ASP A 19 -33.52 -1.77 -4.21
N GLY A 20 -33.77 -2.22 -5.45
CA GLY A 20 -34.33 -1.39 -6.53
C GLY A 20 -33.45 -0.21 -6.96
N LEU A 21 -32.17 -0.15 -6.55
CA LEU A 21 -31.29 0.99 -6.77
C LEU A 21 -30.74 1.11 -8.19
N GLU A 22 -30.62 0.00 -8.91
CA GLU A 22 -29.95 -0.11 -10.21
C GLU A 22 -30.56 -1.23 -11.07
N SER A 23 -30.51 -1.08 -12.39
CA SER A 23 -30.89 -2.14 -13.32
C SER A 23 -29.79 -3.22 -13.43
N PRO A 24 -30.09 -4.43 -13.97
CA PRO A 24 -29.07 -5.47 -14.18
C PRO A 24 -27.89 -5.04 -15.07
N GLU A 25 -28.18 -4.18 -16.06
CA GLU A 25 -27.17 -3.59 -16.94
C GLU A 25 -26.30 -2.59 -16.19
N GLU A 26 -26.93 -1.68 -15.43
CA GLU A 26 -26.22 -0.69 -14.62
C GLU A 26 -25.31 -1.34 -13.57
N TYR A 27 -25.75 -2.44 -12.95
CA TYR A 27 -24.93 -3.23 -12.04
C TYR A 27 -23.67 -3.77 -12.73
N THR A 28 -23.84 -4.34 -13.92
CA THR A 28 -22.75 -4.94 -14.68
C THR A 28 -21.73 -3.89 -15.12
N GLU A 29 -22.20 -2.74 -15.59
CA GLU A 29 -21.35 -1.60 -15.97
C GLU A 29 -20.56 -1.06 -14.77
N ARG A 30 -21.23 -0.86 -13.63
CA ARG A 30 -20.61 -0.38 -12.39
C ARG A 30 -19.51 -1.31 -11.91
N TRP A 31 -19.76 -2.61 -11.85
CA TRP A 31 -18.76 -3.58 -11.38
C TRP A 31 -17.60 -3.73 -12.37
N THR A 32 -17.83 -3.50 -13.66
CA THR A 32 -16.76 -3.39 -14.65
C THR A 32 -15.87 -2.19 -14.36
N SER A 33 -16.45 -1.01 -14.12
CA SER A 33 -15.72 0.19 -13.70
C SER A 33 -14.95 0.00 -12.39
N ILE A 34 -15.53 -0.68 -11.40
CA ILE A 34 -14.85 -1.01 -10.12
C ILE A 34 -13.64 -1.94 -10.37
N ARG A 35 -13.74 -2.93 -11.25
CA ARG A 35 -12.62 -3.81 -11.59
C ARG A 35 -11.49 -3.09 -12.31
N ILE A 36 -11.81 -2.10 -13.16
CA ILE A 36 -10.79 -1.22 -13.77
C ILE A 36 -10.04 -0.45 -12.67
N ILE A 37 -10.74 0.02 -11.64
CA ILE A 37 -10.11 0.67 -10.48
C ILE A 37 -9.18 -0.29 -9.73
N TYR A 38 -9.56 -1.57 -9.58
CA TYR A 38 -8.67 -2.57 -8.98
C TYR A 38 -7.37 -2.71 -9.78
N TYR A 39 -7.48 -2.77 -11.11
CA TYR A 39 -6.32 -2.82 -12.00
C TYR A 39 -5.45 -1.56 -11.89
N THR A 40 -6.04 -0.37 -11.80
CA THR A 40 -5.29 0.88 -11.58
C THR A 40 -4.54 0.86 -10.26
N MET A 41 -5.18 0.41 -9.18
CA MET A 41 -4.56 0.33 -7.86
C MET A 41 -3.40 -0.67 -7.84
N PHE A 42 -3.55 -1.80 -8.54
CA PHE A 42 -2.48 -2.76 -8.79
C PHE A 42 -1.34 -2.12 -9.59
N LEU A 43 -1.63 -1.47 -10.72
CA LEU A 43 -0.64 -0.86 -11.60
C LEU A 43 0.20 0.22 -10.90
N MET A 44 -0.44 1.11 -10.14
CA MET A 44 0.29 2.16 -9.40
C MET A 44 1.26 1.56 -8.38
N SER A 45 0.88 0.45 -7.75
CA SER A 45 1.72 -0.24 -6.77
C SER A 45 2.85 -1.04 -7.43
N LEU A 46 2.55 -1.73 -8.54
CA LEU A 46 3.53 -2.42 -9.38
C LEU A 46 4.56 -1.45 -9.96
N GLY A 47 4.10 -0.31 -10.47
CA GLY A 47 4.96 0.69 -11.10
C GLY A 47 6.03 1.26 -10.18
N PHE A 48 5.68 1.45 -8.90
CA PHE A 48 6.66 1.79 -7.87
C PHE A 48 7.58 0.60 -7.56
N SER A 49 7.01 -0.60 -7.38
CA SER A 49 7.72 -1.74 -6.82
C SER A 49 8.70 -2.43 -7.79
N ILE A 50 8.36 -2.54 -9.08
CA ILE A 50 9.22 -3.15 -10.11
C ILE A 50 10.58 -2.45 -10.18
N ILE A 51 10.57 -1.12 -10.12
CA ILE A 51 11.76 -0.29 -10.21
C ILE A 51 12.63 -0.38 -8.96
N LEU A 52 12.02 -0.55 -7.77
CA LEU A 52 12.69 -0.36 -6.49
C LEU A 52 13.89 -1.28 -6.29
N THR A 53 13.82 -2.51 -6.79
CA THR A 53 14.89 -3.51 -6.63
C THR A 53 16.05 -3.33 -7.62
N GLY A 54 15.79 -2.76 -8.81
CA GLY A 54 16.81 -2.51 -9.84
C GLY A 54 17.42 -1.11 -9.84
N VAL A 55 16.91 -0.19 -9.01
CA VAL A 55 17.28 1.24 -9.08
C VAL A 55 18.73 1.51 -8.65
N TRP A 56 19.27 0.78 -7.68
CA TRP A 56 20.67 0.97 -7.26
C TRP A 56 21.67 0.54 -8.33
N PRO A 57 21.64 -0.71 -8.85
CA PRO A 57 22.56 -1.11 -9.92
C PRO A 57 22.44 -0.23 -11.17
N TYR A 58 21.23 0.24 -11.49
CA TYR A 58 21.06 1.15 -12.63
C TYR A 58 21.66 2.54 -12.37
N LEU A 59 21.51 3.08 -11.16
CA LEU A 59 22.14 4.35 -10.79
C LEU A 59 23.67 4.23 -10.84
N ASP A 60 24.22 3.13 -10.31
CA ASP A 60 25.66 2.86 -10.29
C ASP A 60 26.23 2.73 -11.72
N LYS A 61 25.49 2.07 -12.63
CA LYS A 61 25.84 2.01 -14.06
C LYS A 61 25.86 3.39 -14.73
N LEU A 62 24.92 4.27 -14.38
CA LEU A 62 24.75 5.59 -15.01
C LEU A 62 25.71 6.66 -14.43
N ASP A 63 25.84 6.71 -13.10
CA ASP A 63 26.71 7.64 -12.38
C ASP A 63 27.29 6.95 -11.13
N PRO A 64 28.48 6.31 -11.24
CA PRO A 64 29.16 5.66 -10.12
C PRO A 64 29.50 6.61 -8.96
N LEU A 65 29.53 7.93 -9.21
CA LEU A 65 29.85 8.95 -8.20
C LEU A 65 28.61 9.42 -7.42
N ALA A 66 27.40 8.96 -7.75
CA ALA A 66 26.17 9.40 -7.09
C ALA A 66 26.11 9.01 -5.61
N GLY A 67 26.73 7.89 -5.22
CA GLY A 67 26.75 7.39 -3.85
C GLY A 67 25.38 6.93 -3.32
N LYS A 68 25.39 6.24 -2.17
CA LYS A 68 24.17 5.67 -1.55
C LYS A 68 23.24 6.73 -0.95
N GLU A 69 23.75 7.90 -0.59
CA GLU A 69 22.93 9.00 -0.07
C GLU A 69 21.96 9.52 -1.14
N PHE A 70 22.43 9.68 -2.38
CA PHE A 70 21.61 10.12 -3.49
C PHE A 70 20.54 9.09 -3.88
N LEU A 71 20.85 7.80 -3.75
CA LEU A 71 19.86 6.73 -3.89
C LEU A 71 18.67 6.94 -2.93
N GLY A 72 18.93 7.34 -1.68
CA GLY A 72 17.88 7.64 -0.69
C GLY A 72 16.93 8.72 -1.18
N TRP A 73 17.45 9.79 -1.80
CA TRP A 73 16.63 10.84 -2.43
C TRP A 73 15.81 10.31 -3.61
N ILE A 74 16.40 9.46 -4.46
CA ILE A 74 15.70 8.84 -5.62
C ILE A 74 14.53 7.97 -5.14
N VAL A 75 14.76 7.11 -4.15
CA VAL A 75 13.74 6.22 -3.57
C VAL A 75 12.66 7.05 -2.87
N GLY A 76 13.06 8.09 -2.13
CA GLY A 76 12.15 8.99 -1.39
C GLY A 76 11.35 9.95 -2.28
N ALA A 77 11.80 10.27 -3.50
CA ALA A 77 11.13 11.22 -4.37
C ALA A 77 9.71 10.78 -4.78
N ASN A 78 9.49 9.48 -4.93
CA ASN A 78 8.17 8.94 -5.25
C ASN A 78 7.14 9.17 -4.12
N PRO A 79 7.36 8.71 -2.87
CA PRO A 79 6.42 8.98 -1.78
C PRO A 79 6.27 10.47 -1.50
N VAL A 80 7.32 11.30 -1.67
CA VAL A 80 7.21 12.77 -1.54
C VAL A 80 6.25 13.36 -2.59
N GLY A 81 6.41 12.98 -3.86
CA GLY A 81 5.49 13.41 -4.93
C GLY A 81 4.05 12.97 -4.66
N GLN A 82 3.85 11.72 -4.23
CA GLN A 82 2.53 11.20 -3.90
C GLN A 82 1.92 11.92 -2.69
N MET A 83 2.72 12.22 -1.66
CA MET A 83 2.29 12.92 -0.44
C MET A 83 1.72 14.31 -0.74
N ILE A 84 2.44 15.10 -1.54
CA ILE A 84 2.06 16.48 -1.87
C ILE A 84 0.83 16.50 -2.79
N PHE A 85 0.80 15.63 -3.80
CA PHE A 85 -0.23 15.70 -4.84
C PHE A 85 -1.49 14.89 -4.53
N SER A 86 -1.49 13.97 -3.56
CA SER A 86 -2.70 13.20 -3.20
C SER A 86 -3.89 14.07 -2.79
N PRO A 87 -3.75 15.06 -1.89
CA PRO A 87 -4.84 15.99 -1.57
C PRO A 87 -5.25 16.85 -2.77
N LEU A 88 -4.28 17.29 -3.59
CA LEU A 88 -4.50 18.17 -4.74
C LEU A 88 -5.30 17.49 -5.84
N VAL A 89 -4.92 16.28 -6.23
CA VAL A 89 -5.62 15.49 -7.27
C VAL A 89 -6.97 15.00 -6.73
N GLY A 90 -7.07 14.69 -5.43
CA GLY A 90 -8.34 14.43 -4.75
C GLY A 90 -9.29 15.62 -4.78
N TRP A 91 -8.80 16.83 -4.52
CA TRP A 91 -9.56 18.07 -4.63
C TRP A 91 -9.97 18.36 -6.08
N TRP A 92 -9.08 18.11 -7.04
CA TRP A 92 -9.38 18.31 -8.46
C TRP A 92 -10.53 17.41 -8.93
N GLY A 93 -10.53 16.13 -8.53
CA GLY A 93 -11.64 15.21 -8.81
C GLY A 93 -12.95 15.63 -8.14
N ASN A 94 -12.88 16.14 -6.91
CA ASN A 94 -14.06 16.69 -6.21
C ASN A 94 -14.63 17.91 -6.95
N ARG A 95 -13.77 18.84 -7.37
CA ARG A 95 -14.19 20.08 -8.05
C ARG A 95 -14.79 19.82 -9.43
N LEU A 96 -14.21 18.89 -10.19
CA LEU A 96 -14.72 18.51 -11.50
C LEU A 96 -16.02 17.71 -11.42
N GLY A 97 -16.31 17.09 -10.28
CA GLY A 97 -17.45 16.20 -10.15
C GLY A 97 -17.35 14.98 -11.06
N SER A 98 -16.17 14.67 -11.61
CA SER A 98 -15.86 13.43 -12.33
C SER A 98 -14.40 13.03 -12.07
N ILE A 99 -14.17 11.72 -11.97
CA ILE A 99 -12.82 11.18 -11.74
C ILE A 99 -12.04 10.91 -13.02
N ARG A 100 -12.72 10.83 -14.17
CA ARG A 100 -12.14 10.29 -15.40
C ARG A 100 -10.96 11.13 -15.88
N LEU A 101 -11.14 12.45 -15.95
CA LEU A 101 -10.10 13.37 -16.43
C LEU A 101 -8.85 13.37 -15.51
N PRO A 102 -8.98 13.52 -14.17
CA PRO A 102 -7.83 13.38 -13.27
C PRO A 102 -7.07 12.06 -13.42
N LEU A 103 -7.80 10.94 -13.60
CA LEU A 103 -7.18 9.62 -13.79
C LEU A 103 -6.47 9.50 -15.13
N LEU A 104 -7.07 9.96 -16.23
CA LEU A 104 -6.44 9.96 -17.56
C LEU A 104 -5.16 10.80 -17.57
N CYS A 105 -5.18 12.01 -16.99
CA CYS A 105 -4.00 12.85 -16.87
C CYS A 105 -2.90 12.18 -16.02
N SER A 106 -3.28 11.54 -14.92
CA SER A 106 -2.34 10.81 -14.05
C SER A 106 -1.73 9.60 -14.77
N LEU A 107 -2.51 8.85 -15.56
CA LEU A 107 -2.05 7.70 -16.33
C LEU A 107 -1.16 8.08 -17.52
N ALA A 108 -1.46 9.20 -18.17
CA ALA A 108 -0.58 9.78 -19.19
C ALA A 108 0.77 10.17 -18.56
N LEU A 109 0.75 10.85 -17.41
CA LEU A 109 1.95 11.20 -16.67
C LEU A 109 2.73 9.96 -16.21
N PHE A 110 2.04 8.89 -15.77
CA PHE A 110 2.67 7.61 -15.40
C PHE A 110 3.50 7.04 -16.55
N SER A 111 2.90 7.02 -17.75
CA SER A 111 3.50 6.46 -18.95
C SER A 111 4.67 7.32 -19.42
N ILE A 112 4.51 8.65 -19.45
CA ILE A 112 5.59 9.58 -19.79
C ILE A 112 6.76 9.44 -18.80
N ALA A 113 6.50 9.45 -17.50
CA ALA A 113 7.53 9.34 -16.48
C ALA A 113 8.27 7.99 -16.52
N SER A 114 7.57 6.89 -16.78
CA SER A 114 8.16 5.56 -16.97
C SER A 114 8.99 5.48 -18.27
N GLY A 115 8.56 6.18 -19.32
CA GLY A 115 9.33 6.35 -20.55
C GLY A 115 10.62 7.14 -20.32
N ILE A 116 10.56 8.26 -19.59
CA ILE A 116 11.74 9.05 -19.21
C ILE A 116 12.75 8.17 -18.46
N TYR A 117 12.29 7.35 -17.51
CA TYR A 117 13.18 6.43 -16.79
C TYR A 117 13.84 5.38 -17.70
N SER A 118 13.09 4.84 -18.65
CA SER A 118 13.61 3.85 -19.61
C SER A 118 14.59 4.46 -20.59
N CYS A 119 14.49 5.77 -20.82
CA CYS A 119 15.32 6.55 -21.72
C CYS A 119 16.50 7.23 -21.02
N LEU A 120 16.82 6.91 -19.76
CA LEU A 120 17.90 7.61 -19.04
C LEU A 120 19.27 7.49 -19.71
N GLU A 121 19.55 6.36 -20.37
CA GLU A 121 20.79 6.13 -21.13
C GLU A 121 20.96 7.10 -22.31
N LEU A 122 19.89 7.76 -22.78
CA LEU A 122 19.96 8.75 -23.86
C LEU A 122 20.47 10.11 -23.40
N PHE A 123 20.36 10.45 -22.11
CA PHE A 123 20.83 11.72 -21.59
C PHE A 123 22.34 11.68 -21.37
N ALA A 124 23.08 12.58 -22.03
CA ALA A 124 24.54 12.61 -21.96
C ALA A 124 25.08 13.19 -20.64
N THR A 125 24.30 14.00 -19.92
CA THR A 125 24.69 14.64 -18.66
C THR A 125 23.57 14.57 -17.62
N HIS A 126 23.94 14.57 -16.34
CA HIS A 126 23.02 14.65 -15.20
C HIS A 126 21.98 13.52 -15.07
N GLN A 127 22.33 12.30 -15.47
CA GLN A 127 21.44 11.13 -15.46
C GLN A 127 20.81 10.85 -14.09
N LYS A 128 21.56 11.02 -12.99
CA LYS A 128 21.02 10.86 -11.62
C LYS A 128 19.85 11.81 -11.31
N TYR A 129 19.91 13.05 -11.78
CA TYR A 129 18.84 14.04 -11.57
C TYR A 129 17.63 13.76 -12.44
N TRP A 130 17.83 13.27 -13.67
CA TRP A 130 16.74 12.78 -14.51
C TRP A 130 16.06 11.55 -13.92
N MET A 131 16.82 10.66 -13.28
CA MET A 131 16.26 9.53 -12.54
C MET A 131 15.40 10.02 -11.37
N LEU A 132 15.93 10.94 -10.55
CA LEU A 132 15.21 11.57 -9.45
C LEU A 132 13.91 12.23 -9.94
N TYR A 133 13.97 12.98 -11.04
CA TYR A 133 12.81 13.64 -11.65
C TYR A 133 11.76 12.64 -12.12
N SER A 134 12.18 11.56 -12.82
CA SER A 134 11.27 10.50 -13.27
C SER A 134 10.56 9.82 -12.09
N ARG A 135 11.27 9.57 -10.98
CA ARG A 135 10.70 8.99 -9.75
C ARG A 135 9.69 9.91 -9.10
N PHE A 136 10.01 11.19 -9.02
CA PHE A 136 9.07 12.20 -8.51
C PHE A 136 7.78 12.22 -9.33
N LEU A 137 7.87 12.26 -10.66
CA LEU A 137 6.70 12.27 -11.55
C LEU A 137 5.84 11.00 -11.43
N ILE A 138 6.45 9.82 -11.25
CA ILE A 138 5.70 8.58 -10.96
C ILE A 138 4.96 8.71 -9.62
N GLY A 139 5.56 9.35 -8.62
CA GLY A 139 4.92 9.68 -7.35
C GLY A 139 3.71 10.61 -7.53
N VAL A 140 3.87 11.68 -8.31
CA VAL A 140 2.77 12.61 -8.67
C VAL A 140 1.65 11.85 -9.37
N SER A 141 1.96 10.98 -10.33
CA SER A 141 0.95 10.13 -10.98
C SER A 141 0.24 9.17 -10.01
N SER A 142 0.98 8.60 -9.05
CA SER A 142 0.44 7.67 -8.04
C SER A 142 -0.51 8.35 -7.04
N SER A 143 -0.59 9.68 -7.03
CA SER A 143 -1.62 10.43 -6.29
C SER A 143 -3.05 10.11 -6.74
N SER A 144 -3.21 9.56 -7.96
CA SER A 144 -4.47 9.03 -8.49
C SER A 144 -5.13 7.97 -7.58
N VAL A 145 -4.36 7.30 -6.72
CA VAL A 145 -4.87 6.39 -5.68
C VAL A 145 -5.95 7.04 -4.81
N ALA A 146 -5.80 8.34 -4.50
CA ALA A 146 -6.78 9.09 -3.71
C ALA A 146 -8.15 9.16 -4.42
N VAL A 147 -8.13 9.41 -5.72
CA VAL A 147 -9.32 9.51 -6.57
C VAL A 147 -9.95 8.13 -6.75
N CYS A 148 -9.15 7.08 -6.94
CA CYS A 148 -9.62 5.70 -6.99
C CYS A 148 -10.37 5.29 -5.71
N ARG A 149 -9.83 5.61 -4.53
CA ARG A 149 -10.48 5.33 -3.23
C ARG A 149 -11.79 6.10 -3.06
N SER A 150 -11.79 7.39 -3.45
CA SER A 150 -12.99 8.22 -3.42
C SER A 150 -14.10 7.68 -4.32
N TYR A 151 -13.77 7.31 -5.57
CA TYR A 151 -14.74 6.71 -6.47
C TYR A 151 -15.23 5.35 -5.99
N LEU A 152 -14.35 4.50 -5.46
CA LEU A 152 -14.78 3.21 -4.91
C LEU A 152 -15.84 3.39 -3.82
N SER A 153 -15.65 4.36 -2.92
CA SER A 153 -16.62 4.71 -1.88
C SER A 153 -17.96 5.17 -2.48
N ALA A 154 -17.92 5.99 -3.55
CA ALA A 154 -19.10 6.49 -4.23
C ALA A 154 -19.83 5.43 -5.09
N ALA A 155 -19.10 4.47 -5.66
CA ALA A 155 -19.60 3.43 -6.56
C ALA A 155 -20.05 2.15 -5.84
N THR A 156 -19.87 2.06 -4.52
CA THR A 156 -20.23 0.86 -3.73
C THR A 156 -21.33 1.17 -2.73
N LYS A 157 -22.25 0.20 -2.59
CA LYS A 157 -23.27 0.24 -1.53
C LYS A 157 -22.60 0.11 -0.16
N ILE A 158 -23.20 0.61 0.92
CA ILE A 158 -22.62 0.51 2.27
C ILE A 158 -22.30 -0.95 2.65
N LYS A 159 -23.18 -1.89 2.26
CA LYS A 159 -23.03 -3.35 2.45
C LYS A 159 -21.87 -3.98 1.64
N GLU A 160 -21.54 -3.41 0.49
CA GLU A 160 -20.50 -3.90 -0.42
C GLU A 160 -19.11 -3.32 -0.11
N ARG A 161 -19.10 -2.14 0.53
CA ARG A 161 -17.93 -1.26 0.65
C ARG A 161 -16.70 -1.95 1.23
N THR A 162 -16.86 -2.69 2.33
CA THR A 162 -15.76 -3.36 3.04
C THR A 162 -15.08 -4.40 2.17
N SER A 163 -15.88 -5.23 1.49
CA SER A 163 -15.36 -6.23 0.56
C SER A 163 -14.67 -5.54 -0.63
N ALA A 164 -15.26 -4.48 -1.17
CA ALA A 164 -14.67 -3.77 -2.30
C ALA A 164 -13.34 -3.06 -1.95
N VAL A 165 -13.24 -2.46 -0.76
CA VAL A 165 -12.00 -1.85 -0.25
C VAL A 165 -10.95 -2.93 0.01
N SER A 166 -11.34 -4.09 0.56
CA SER A 166 -10.42 -5.22 0.77
C SER A 166 -9.80 -5.73 -0.53
N MET A 167 -10.60 -5.80 -1.61
CA MET A 167 -10.10 -6.19 -2.94
C MET A 167 -9.18 -5.14 -3.56
N VAL A 168 -9.43 -3.84 -3.33
CA VAL A 168 -8.48 -2.79 -3.71
C VAL A 168 -7.16 -2.95 -2.96
N SER A 169 -7.19 -3.17 -1.65
CA SER A 169 -5.98 -3.37 -0.85
C SER A 169 -5.22 -4.62 -1.27
N LEU A 170 -5.92 -5.71 -1.61
CA LEU A 170 -5.32 -6.92 -2.19
C LEU A 170 -4.64 -6.60 -3.52
N ALA A 171 -5.31 -5.89 -4.43
CA ALA A 171 -4.74 -5.52 -5.72
C ALA A 171 -3.46 -4.69 -5.57
N GLN A 172 -3.43 -3.73 -4.63
CA GLN A 172 -2.20 -2.98 -4.33
C GLN A 172 -1.08 -3.90 -3.82
N THR A 173 -1.41 -4.79 -2.89
CA THR A 173 -0.44 -5.74 -2.29
C THR A 173 0.13 -6.68 -3.35
N LEU A 174 -0.71 -7.20 -4.25
CA LEU A 174 -0.27 -8.00 -5.39
C LEU A 174 0.65 -7.20 -6.32
N GLY A 175 0.42 -5.90 -6.51
CA GLY A 175 1.32 -5.04 -7.28
C GLY A 175 2.72 -4.96 -6.65
N PHE A 176 2.81 -4.84 -5.33
CA PHE A 176 4.08 -4.87 -4.59
C PHE A 176 4.77 -6.23 -4.65
N ILE A 177 4.03 -7.33 -4.70
CA ILE A 177 4.59 -8.68 -4.78
C ILE A 177 5.09 -8.99 -6.20
N VAL A 178 4.28 -8.65 -7.20
CA VAL A 178 4.56 -8.94 -8.61
C VAL A 178 5.70 -8.06 -9.14
N GLY A 179 5.87 -6.84 -8.61
CA GLY A 179 6.93 -5.91 -9.03
C GLY A 179 8.33 -6.55 -9.04
N PRO A 180 8.88 -6.99 -7.90
CA PRO A 180 10.20 -7.62 -7.84
C PRO A 180 10.30 -8.92 -8.65
N VAL A 181 9.21 -9.68 -8.76
CA VAL A 181 9.17 -10.89 -9.60
C VAL A 181 9.33 -10.54 -11.08
N LEU A 182 8.64 -9.51 -11.56
CA LEU A 182 8.82 -8.99 -12.92
C LEU A 182 10.20 -8.39 -13.13
N GLN A 183 10.75 -7.69 -12.12
CA GLN A 183 12.14 -7.23 -12.16
C GLN A 183 13.11 -8.41 -12.34
N GLY A 184 12.94 -9.46 -11.54
CA GLY A 184 13.74 -10.67 -11.63
C GLY A 184 13.63 -11.33 -13.00
N ALA A 185 12.42 -11.40 -13.57
CA ALA A 185 12.20 -11.95 -14.91
C ALA A 185 12.96 -11.15 -16.00
N VAL A 186 13.01 -9.82 -15.92
CA VAL A 186 13.72 -9.01 -16.93
C VAL A 186 15.25 -9.06 -16.79
N THR A 187 15.81 -9.64 -15.71
CA THR A 187 17.26 -9.88 -15.62
C THR A 187 17.78 -10.82 -16.70
N MET A 188 16.90 -11.66 -17.28
CA MET A 188 17.21 -12.53 -18.42
C MET A 188 17.65 -11.75 -19.67
N PHE A 189 17.32 -10.46 -19.79
CA PHE A 189 17.81 -9.62 -20.89
C PHE A 189 19.29 -9.22 -20.75
N GLY A 190 19.90 -9.40 -19.57
CA GLY A 190 21.26 -8.96 -19.29
C GLY A 190 21.43 -7.44 -19.25
N GLU A 191 22.66 -6.99 -18.97
CA GLU A 191 22.97 -5.55 -18.82
C GLU A 191 23.12 -4.82 -20.15
N ASN A 192 23.61 -5.54 -21.17
CA ASN A 192 23.82 -5.00 -22.52
C ASN A 192 22.54 -5.05 -23.36
N GLY A 193 21.66 -6.02 -23.09
CA GLY A 193 20.34 -6.09 -23.72
C GLY A 193 20.36 -6.18 -25.24
N TYR A 194 19.21 -5.86 -25.85
CA TYR A 194 19.05 -5.75 -27.30
C TYR A 194 19.00 -4.28 -27.73
N PRO A 195 19.69 -3.86 -28.80
CA PRO A 195 19.65 -2.48 -29.26
C PRO A 195 18.26 -2.14 -29.82
N LEU A 196 17.57 -1.18 -29.20
CA LEU A 196 16.22 -0.76 -29.59
C LEU A 196 16.28 0.42 -30.59
N LEU A 197 17.16 1.39 -30.35
CA LEU A 197 17.30 2.58 -31.20
C LEU A 197 18.77 2.88 -31.50
N ARG A 198 19.20 2.63 -32.75
CA ARG A 198 20.48 3.06 -33.37
C ARG A 198 21.70 3.03 -32.42
N ASN A 199 21.86 1.94 -31.66
CA ASN A 199 22.91 1.71 -30.65
C ASN A 199 23.02 2.77 -29.51
N ARG A 200 21.98 3.58 -29.29
CA ARG A 200 21.92 4.61 -28.22
C ARG A 200 20.96 4.24 -27.09
N LEU A 201 19.97 3.40 -27.38
CA LEU A 201 19.00 2.90 -26.40
C LEU A 201 18.95 1.38 -26.49
N ASN A 202 19.29 0.71 -25.40
CA ASN A 202 19.24 -0.74 -25.31
C ASN A 202 18.06 -1.17 -24.43
N LEU A 203 17.32 -2.18 -24.88
CA LEU A 203 16.35 -2.91 -24.07
C LEU A 203 17.11 -3.91 -23.20
N ASN A 204 17.49 -3.47 -22.00
CA ASN A 204 18.23 -4.24 -21.02
C ASN A 204 17.37 -4.45 -19.76
N MET A 205 17.93 -5.14 -18.77
CA MET A 205 17.24 -5.44 -17.52
C MET A 205 16.76 -4.21 -16.73
N TYR A 206 17.34 -3.03 -16.96
CA TYR A 206 16.97 -1.80 -16.27
C TYR A 206 15.89 -1.03 -17.05
N THR A 207 16.07 -0.87 -18.36
CA THR A 207 15.15 -0.11 -19.21
C THR A 207 13.85 -0.87 -19.51
N ALA A 208 13.88 -2.20 -19.57
CA ALA A 208 12.69 -3.04 -19.80
C ALA A 208 11.59 -2.82 -18.75
N THR A 209 11.98 -2.50 -17.52
CA THR A 209 11.08 -2.30 -16.36
C THR A 209 10.16 -1.10 -16.57
N GLY A 210 10.71 0.01 -17.05
CA GLY A 210 9.94 1.20 -17.36
C GLY A 210 9.10 1.00 -18.62
N TRP A 211 9.57 0.25 -19.63
CA TRP A 211 8.76 -0.09 -20.79
C TRP A 211 7.55 -0.98 -20.46
N ILE A 212 7.70 -1.93 -19.52
CA ILE A 212 6.56 -2.69 -18.98
C ILE A 212 5.54 -1.75 -18.35
N ASN A 213 5.98 -0.79 -17.53
CA ASN A 213 5.09 0.21 -16.96
C ASN A 213 4.42 1.08 -18.02
N VAL A 214 5.13 1.49 -19.07
CA VAL A 214 4.55 2.25 -20.20
C VAL A 214 3.43 1.44 -20.87
N LEU A 215 3.69 0.18 -21.21
CA LEU A 215 2.71 -0.68 -21.86
C LEU A 215 1.46 -0.88 -21.00
N MET A 216 1.65 -1.21 -19.71
CA MET A 216 0.54 -1.39 -18.78
C MET A 216 -0.21 -0.09 -18.48
N GLY A 217 0.51 1.05 -18.47
CA GLY A 217 -0.03 2.41 -18.34
C GLY A 217 -0.91 2.80 -19.51
N ILE A 218 -0.46 2.57 -20.74
CA ILE A 218 -1.25 2.80 -21.96
C ILE A 218 -2.48 1.89 -21.98
N LEU A 219 -2.33 0.61 -21.64
CA LEU A 219 -3.47 -0.29 -21.51
C LEU A 219 -4.50 0.24 -20.52
N ASN A 220 -4.06 0.70 -19.34
CA ASN A 220 -4.96 1.27 -18.35
C ASN A 220 -5.63 2.56 -18.84
N PHE A 221 -4.87 3.43 -19.51
CA PHE A 221 -5.40 4.64 -20.13
C PHE A 221 -6.54 4.31 -21.11
N CYS A 222 -6.35 3.29 -21.96
CA CYS A 222 -7.39 2.80 -22.87
C CYS A 222 -8.62 2.28 -22.14
N LEU A 223 -8.48 1.64 -20.97
CA LEU A 223 -9.61 1.18 -20.16
C LEU A 223 -10.46 2.33 -19.59
N PHE A 224 -9.88 3.53 -19.38
CA PHE A 224 -10.61 4.71 -18.92
C PHE A 224 -11.29 5.52 -20.02
N LEU A 225 -11.13 5.13 -21.29
CA LEU A 225 -11.85 5.73 -22.40
C LEU A 225 -13.38 5.55 -22.22
N PRO A 226 -14.19 6.50 -22.72
CA PRO A 226 -15.63 6.56 -22.45
C PRO A 226 -16.41 5.32 -22.89
N PHE A 227 -15.88 4.54 -23.82
CA PHE A 227 -16.48 3.30 -24.30
C PHE A 227 -16.47 2.18 -23.26
N VAL A 228 -15.49 2.17 -22.35
CA VAL A 228 -15.27 1.06 -21.41
C VAL A 228 -15.61 1.49 -19.98
N PHE A 229 -15.09 2.63 -19.53
CA PHE A 229 -15.33 3.11 -18.17
C PHE A 229 -16.56 4.01 -18.10
N LYS A 230 -17.58 3.59 -17.34
CA LYS A 230 -18.78 4.38 -17.06
C LYS A 230 -18.84 4.75 -15.58
N GLU A 231 -18.89 6.05 -15.29
CA GLU A 231 -18.96 6.56 -13.92
C GLU A 231 -20.40 6.43 -13.39
N LYS A 232 -20.57 5.75 -12.26
CA LYS A 232 -21.85 5.53 -11.58
C LYS A 232 -21.67 5.75 -10.08
N ARG A 233 -22.53 6.56 -9.46
CA ARG A 233 -22.45 6.97 -8.03
C ARG A 233 -23.66 6.45 -7.25
N ILE A 234 -23.60 5.20 -6.84
CA ILE A 234 -24.71 4.55 -6.14
C ILE A 234 -24.83 5.01 -4.69
N ALA A 235 -23.73 5.36 -4.02
CA ALA A 235 -23.77 5.75 -2.61
C ALA A 235 -24.62 7.01 -2.37
N ALA A 236 -24.63 7.95 -3.33
CA ALA A 236 -25.48 9.14 -3.26
C ALA A 236 -26.96 8.77 -3.43
N ARG A 237 -27.30 7.90 -4.40
CA ARG A 237 -28.67 7.40 -4.61
C ARG A 237 -29.18 6.60 -3.41
N GLU A 238 -28.36 5.71 -2.84
CA GLU A 238 -28.69 4.95 -1.64
C GLU A 238 -28.99 5.87 -0.45
N ALA A 239 -28.21 6.94 -0.28
CA ALA A 239 -28.43 7.91 0.80
C ALA A 239 -29.69 8.78 0.58
N MET A 240 -29.99 9.18 -0.65
CA MET A 240 -31.20 9.94 -0.99
C MET A 240 -32.47 9.16 -0.65
N ILE A 241 -32.56 7.90 -1.09
CA ILE A 241 -33.72 7.03 -0.82
C ILE A 241 -33.86 6.78 0.69
N LYS A 242 -32.76 6.50 1.40
CA LYS A 242 -32.80 6.24 2.85
C LYS A 242 -33.25 7.44 3.69
N HIS A 243 -33.00 8.66 3.22
CA HIS A 243 -33.38 9.89 3.93
C HIS A 243 -34.62 10.58 3.37
N GLY A 244 -35.27 10.00 2.36
CA GLY A 244 -36.44 10.59 1.70
C GLY A 244 -36.14 11.96 1.06
N MET A 245 -34.87 12.25 0.71
CA MET A 245 -34.47 13.53 0.14
C MET A 245 -34.39 13.46 -1.38
N GLN A 246 -34.86 14.52 -2.05
CA GLN A 246 -34.89 14.57 -3.51
C GLN A 246 -33.56 15.06 -4.13
N SER A 247 -32.63 15.60 -3.34
CA SER A 247 -31.36 16.16 -3.83
C SER A 247 -30.13 15.65 -3.06
N GLU A 248 -29.06 15.35 -3.80
CA GLU A 248 -27.75 14.97 -3.23
C GLU A 248 -27.20 16.07 -2.30
N LYS A 249 -27.42 17.35 -2.64
CA LYS A 249 -26.87 18.50 -1.92
C LYS A 249 -27.55 18.71 -0.56
N GLU A 250 -28.84 18.40 -0.46
CA GLU A 250 -29.61 18.45 0.80
C GLU A 250 -29.23 17.28 1.71
N THR A 251 -29.06 16.09 1.12
CA THR A 251 -28.55 14.89 1.79
C THR A 251 -27.16 15.13 2.38
N TRP A 252 -26.30 15.89 1.70
CA TRP A 252 -25.01 16.28 2.23
C TRP A 252 -25.12 17.27 3.38
N LYS A 253 -25.96 18.31 3.27
CA LYS A 253 -26.08 19.35 4.31
C LYS A 253 -26.60 18.79 5.64
N SER A 254 -27.48 17.78 5.59
CA SER A 254 -28.04 17.13 6.77
C SER A 254 -27.04 16.20 7.48
N MET A 255 -26.14 15.52 6.76
CA MET A 255 -25.14 14.62 7.34
C MET A 255 -23.80 15.32 7.63
N LYS A 256 -23.66 16.02 8.76
CA LYS A 256 -22.35 16.61 9.17
C LYS A 256 -21.33 15.50 9.48
N PRO A 257 -20.15 15.46 8.82
CA PRO A 257 -19.13 14.45 9.07
C PRO A 257 -18.52 14.68 10.45
N ASP A 258 -18.25 13.59 11.15
CA ASP A 258 -17.50 13.66 12.39
C ASP A 258 -16.01 13.84 12.07
N TYR A 259 -15.58 15.10 12.05
CA TYR A 259 -14.19 15.46 11.78
C TYR A 259 -13.22 14.88 12.81
N LEU A 260 -13.66 14.67 14.06
CA LEU A 260 -12.82 14.06 15.09
C LEU A 260 -12.53 12.59 14.75
N SER A 261 -13.55 11.86 14.32
CA SER A 261 -13.41 10.47 13.85
C SER A 261 -12.55 10.39 12.58
N ALA A 262 -12.72 11.33 11.64
CA ALA A 262 -11.92 11.40 10.42
C ALA A 262 -10.41 11.60 10.71
N TRP A 263 -10.08 12.59 11.55
CA TRP A 263 -8.68 12.84 11.95
C TRP A 263 -8.07 11.71 12.76
N THR A 264 -8.86 11.11 13.66
CA THR A 264 -8.45 9.92 14.42
C THR A 264 -8.03 8.79 13.47
N LEU A 265 -8.80 8.53 12.41
CA LEU A 265 -8.50 7.49 11.44
C LEU A 265 -7.30 7.84 10.54
N ILE A 266 -7.09 9.11 10.18
CA ILE A 266 -5.90 9.55 9.43
C ILE A 266 -4.63 9.35 10.27
N PHE A 267 -4.68 9.69 11.56
CA PHE A 267 -3.56 9.47 12.47
C PHE A 267 -3.31 7.98 12.68
N ALA A 268 -4.36 7.19 12.93
CA ALA A 268 -4.25 5.74 13.04
C ALA A 268 -3.67 5.09 11.76
N PHE A 269 -4.05 5.58 10.58
CA PHE A 269 -3.50 5.14 9.30
C PHE A 269 -2.01 5.45 9.19
N PHE A 270 -1.61 6.67 9.55
CA PHE A 270 -0.20 7.08 9.58
C PHE A 270 0.62 6.14 10.48
N ILE A 271 0.17 5.91 11.72
CA ILE A 271 0.87 5.08 12.70
C ILE A 271 0.96 3.62 12.23
N LEU A 272 -0.10 3.10 11.62
CA LEU A 272 -0.14 1.76 11.04
C LEU A 272 0.85 1.58 9.90
N VAL A 273 0.86 2.50 8.93
CA VAL A 273 1.78 2.43 7.78
C VAL A 273 3.22 2.68 8.22
N PHE A 274 3.45 3.61 9.17
CA PHE A 274 4.76 3.87 9.74
C PHE A 274 5.39 2.60 10.33
N ASN A 275 4.64 1.87 11.15
CA ASN A 275 5.10 0.61 11.76
C ASN A 275 5.31 -0.50 10.72
N PHE A 276 4.53 -0.53 9.64
CA PHE A 276 4.76 -1.48 8.56
C PHE A 276 6.10 -1.21 7.85
N VAL A 277 6.31 0.03 7.39
CA VAL A 277 7.57 0.44 6.71
C VAL A 277 8.78 0.25 7.61
N PHE A 278 8.57 0.41 8.91
CA PHE A 278 9.59 0.16 9.92
C PHE A 278 10.19 -1.25 9.81
N LEU A 279 9.32 -2.26 9.71
CA LEU A 279 9.76 -3.65 9.59
C LEU A 279 10.35 -3.93 8.21
N GLU A 280 9.71 -3.41 7.16
CA GLU A 280 10.18 -3.50 5.77
C GLU A 280 11.65 -3.03 5.63
N THR A 281 12.02 -1.96 6.34
CA THR A 281 13.36 -1.37 6.27
C THR A 281 14.37 -2.07 7.18
N LEU A 282 13.99 -2.43 8.41
CA LEU A 282 14.92 -2.98 9.40
C LEU A 282 15.10 -4.50 9.33
N ALA A 283 14.19 -5.25 8.71
CA ALA A 283 14.20 -6.70 8.90
C ALA A 283 15.49 -7.36 8.40
N THR A 284 16.04 -6.95 7.25
CA THR A 284 17.32 -7.47 6.75
C THR A 284 18.50 -7.14 7.68
N PRO A 285 18.81 -5.86 8.01
CA PRO A 285 19.92 -5.56 8.91
C PRO A 285 19.74 -6.17 10.31
N LEU A 286 18.51 -6.23 10.82
CA LEU A 286 18.21 -6.90 12.09
C LEU A 286 18.59 -8.38 12.06
N THR A 287 18.27 -9.10 10.99
CA THR A 287 18.64 -10.52 10.88
C THR A 287 20.14 -10.73 10.74
N MET A 288 20.85 -9.81 10.10
CA MET A 288 22.31 -9.83 10.03
C MET A 288 22.93 -9.61 11.41
N ASP A 289 22.47 -8.60 12.15
CA ASP A 289 23.02 -8.24 13.45
C ASP A 289 22.68 -9.27 14.54
N MET A 290 21.48 -9.85 14.52
CA MET A 290 21.01 -10.79 15.56
C MET A 290 21.36 -12.25 15.28
N PHE A 291 21.31 -12.68 14.02
CA PHE A 291 21.53 -14.08 13.65
C PHE A 291 22.91 -14.34 13.03
N ALA A 292 23.71 -13.28 12.81
CA ALA A 292 25.00 -13.34 12.10
C ALA A 292 24.87 -13.97 10.70
N TRP A 293 23.76 -13.69 10.02
CA TRP A 293 23.55 -14.09 8.63
C TRP A 293 24.43 -13.25 7.70
N THR A 294 24.99 -13.89 6.68
CA THR A 294 25.66 -13.17 5.61
C THR A 294 24.68 -12.28 4.85
N LYS A 295 25.17 -11.24 4.16
CA LYS A 295 24.31 -10.39 3.30
C LYS A 295 23.51 -11.24 2.31
N ALA A 296 24.15 -12.24 1.69
CA ALA A 296 23.52 -13.13 0.72
C ALA A 296 22.42 -13.99 1.35
N GLU A 297 22.69 -14.58 2.52
CA GLU A 297 21.70 -15.42 3.21
C GLU A 297 20.55 -14.61 3.80
N ALA A 298 20.84 -13.44 4.37
CA ALA A 298 19.81 -12.55 4.88
C ALA A 298 18.85 -12.17 3.75
N LEU A 299 19.37 -11.81 2.58
CA LEU A 299 18.53 -11.55 1.40
C LEU A 299 17.74 -12.79 0.96
N TYR A 300 18.36 -13.98 0.94
CA TYR A 300 17.72 -15.23 0.56
C TYR A 300 16.57 -15.63 1.51
N TYR A 301 16.83 -15.69 2.82
CA TYR A 301 15.82 -16.07 3.82
C TYR A 301 14.71 -15.02 3.93
N MET A 302 15.07 -13.74 3.90
CA MET A 302 14.08 -12.67 3.92
C MET A 302 13.17 -12.69 2.69
N ALA A 303 13.67 -13.08 1.52
CA ALA A 303 12.84 -13.25 0.33
C ALA A 303 11.75 -14.32 0.55
N TRP A 304 12.11 -15.48 1.13
CA TRP A 304 11.14 -16.53 1.46
C TRP A 304 10.15 -16.12 2.56
N ILE A 305 10.63 -15.47 3.62
CA ILE A 305 9.79 -14.98 4.72
C ILE A 305 8.78 -13.94 4.19
N MET A 306 9.23 -13.02 3.34
CA MET A 306 8.36 -12.04 2.69
C MET A 306 7.37 -12.68 1.73
N ALA A 307 7.76 -13.71 0.97
CA ALA A 307 6.86 -14.44 0.09
C ALA A 307 5.75 -15.17 0.88
N VAL A 308 6.08 -15.84 1.98
CA VAL A 308 5.09 -16.47 2.86
C VAL A 308 4.19 -15.42 3.50
N GLY A 309 4.76 -14.33 4.00
CA GLY A 309 4.01 -13.19 4.55
C GLY A 309 3.03 -12.58 3.54
N ALA A 310 3.45 -12.46 2.28
CA ALA A 310 2.63 -11.97 1.17
C ALA A 310 1.43 -12.89 0.88
N VAL A 311 1.63 -14.21 0.91
CA VAL A 311 0.54 -15.19 0.75
C VAL A 311 -0.43 -15.11 1.93
N LEU A 312 0.08 -15.04 3.16
CA LEU A 312 -0.73 -14.86 4.37
C LEU A 312 -1.55 -13.57 4.30
N ALA A 313 -0.91 -12.44 3.98
CA ALA A 313 -1.55 -11.14 3.86
C ALA A 313 -2.64 -11.14 2.76
N SER A 314 -2.36 -11.78 1.62
CA SER A 314 -3.34 -11.93 0.53
C SER A 314 -4.56 -12.74 0.96
N GLY A 315 -4.35 -13.84 1.70
CA GLY A 315 -5.42 -14.62 2.32
C GLY A 315 -6.25 -13.78 3.29
N MET A 316 -5.59 -12.94 4.10
CA MET A 316 -6.28 -12.04 5.03
C MET A 316 -7.18 -11.04 4.31
N PHE A 317 -6.72 -10.41 3.21
CA PHE A 317 -7.56 -9.49 2.45
C PHE A 317 -8.84 -10.15 1.93
N LEU A 318 -8.78 -11.41 1.49
CA LEU A 318 -9.96 -12.17 1.05
C LEU A 318 -10.91 -12.51 2.22
N MET A 319 -10.37 -12.74 3.41
CA MET A 319 -11.13 -13.12 4.62
C MET A 319 -11.82 -11.94 5.32
N ILE A 320 -11.36 -10.70 5.12
CA ILE A 320 -11.93 -9.51 5.79
C ILE A 320 -13.44 -9.36 5.50
N GLY A 321 -13.86 -9.50 4.24
CA GLY A 321 -15.27 -9.37 3.86
C GLY A 321 -16.20 -10.34 4.62
N PRO A 322 -15.93 -11.66 4.59
CA PRO A 322 -16.64 -12.64 5.40
C PRO A 322 -16.60 -12.38 6.91
N LEU A 323 -15.45 -11.97 7.44
CA LEU A 323 -15.25 -11.71 8.86
C LEU A 323 -16.13 -10.55 9.35
N CYS A 324 -16.18 -9.46 8.58
CA CYS A 324 -17.00 -8.29 8.89
C CYS A 324 -18.51 -8.51 8.74
N LYS A 325 -18.95 -9.62 8.12
CA LYS A 325 -20.36 -10.03 8.16
C LYS A 325 -20.76 -10.66 9.49
N ARG A 326 -19.80 -11.24 10.22
CA ARG A 326 -20.04 -11.90 11.51
C ARG A 326 -19.71 -11.01 12.70
N ILE A 327 -18.70 -10.15 12.56
CA ILE A 327 -18.18 -9.30 13.64
C ILE A 327 -18.23 -7.84 13.16
N PRO A 328 -18.69 -6.88 13.99
CA PRO A 328 -18.68 -5.46 13.62
C PRO A 328 -17.28 -4.94 13.28
N GLU A 329 -17.20 -4.08 12.27
CA GLU A 329 -15.93 -3.61 11.68
C GLU A 329 -14.98 -2.97 12.70
N GLN A 330 -15.48 -2.17 13.64
CA GLN A 330 -14.63 -1.55 14.65
C GLN A 330 -13.97 -2.58 15.59
N HIS A 331 -14.62 -3.71 15.87
CA HIS A 331 -14.05 -4.76 16.72
C HIS A 331 -12.99 -5.56 15.97
N VAL A 332 -13.21 -5.85 14.69
CA VAL A 332 -12.21 -6.50 13.84
C VAL A 332 -10.99 -5.59 13.65
N LEU A 333 -11.18 -4.27 13.52
CA LEU A 333 -10.09 -3.30 13.45
C LEU A 333 -9.24 -3.31 14.73
N LEU A 334 -9.88 -3.28 15.89
CA LEU A 334 -9.20 -3.23 17.19
C LEU A 334 -8.44 -4.52 17.50
N TRP A 335 -9.15 -5.66 17.48
CA TRP A 335 -8.60 -6.93 17.92
C TRP A 335 -7.87 -7.69 16.81
N GLY A 336 -8.32 -7.58 15.57
CA GLY A 336 -7.66 -8.22 14.42
C GLY A 336 -6.53 -7.37 13.84
N GLY A 337 -6.70 -6.04 13.80
CA GLY A 337 -5.70 -5.14 13.23
C GLY A 337 -4.67 -4.68 14.25
N PHE A 338 -5.08 -3.80 15.16
CA PHE A 338 -4.16 -3.11 16.09
C PHE A 338 -3.58 -4.00 17.16
N PHE A 339 -4.38 -4.87 17.79
CA PHE A 339 -3.89 -5.75 18.85
C PHE A 339 -2.81 -6.72 18.34
N LEU A 340 -3.01 -7.34 17.18
CA LEU A 340 -1.98 -8.19 16.55
C LEU A 340 -0.73 -7.39 16.19
N MET A 341 -0.88 -6.15 15.71
CA MET A 341 0.27 -5.27 15.46
C MET A 341 1.03 -4.94 16.74
N VAL A 342 0.35 -4.62 17.86
CA VAL A 342 0.98 -4.39 19.17
C VAL A 342 1.73 -5.63 19.63
N LEU A 343 1.08 -6.80 19.57
CA LEU A 343 1.69 -8.07 19.96
C LEU A 343 2.91 -8.39 19.10
N GLY A 344 2.83 -8.17 17.79
CA GLY A 344 3.96 -8.33 16.88
C GLY A 344 5.17 -7.49 17.30
N ARG A 345 4.98 -6.23 17.71
CA ARG A 345 6.07 -5.36 18.19
C ARG A 345 6.59 -5.77 19.56
N ALA A 346 5.71 -6.14 20.48
CA ALA A 346 6.11 -6.63 21.80
C ALA A 346 6.96 -7.90 21.69
N VAL A 347 6.59 -8.81 20.77
CA VAL A 347 7.35 -10.03 20.50
C VAL A 347 8.73 -9.71 19.91
N TYR A 348 8.93 -8.60 19.19
CA TYR A 348 10.27 -8.24 18.70
C TYR A 348 11.24 -7.71 19.77
N ILE A 349 10.77 -7.41 20.98
CA ILE A 349 11.64 -7.00 22.08
C ILE A 349 12.51 -8.19 22.48
N PRO A 350 13.85 -8.14 22.39
CA PRO A 350 14.71 -9.29 22.63
C PRO A 350 14.53 -9.84 24.06
N MET A 351 14.17 -11.12 24.16
CA MET A 351 13.89 -11.79 25.44
C MET A 351 14.79 -13.02 25.68
N SER A 352 15.69 -13.37 24.75
CA SER A 352 16.57 -14.54 24.89
C SER A 352 17.56 -14.38 26.03
N ASP A 353 17.87 -15.47 26.73
CA ASP A 353 18.91 -15.46 27.76
C ASP A 353 20.33 -15.45 27.18
N GLN A 354 20.48 -15.79 25.90
CA GLN A 354 21.75 -15.71 25.19
C GLN A 354 21.94 -14.32 24.56
N PRO A 355 23.12 -13.69 24.67
CA PRO A 355 23.43 -12.44 23.99
C PRO A 355 23.50 -12.62 22.47
N PRO A 356 23.36 -11.53 21.67
CA PRO A 356 23.51 -11.60 20.22
C PRO A 356 24.95 -11.98 19.84
N LYS A 357 25.11 -12.60 18.67
CA LYS A 357 26.42 -12.96 18.13
C LYS A 357 27.17 -11.68 17.74
N LEU A 358 28.37 -11.48 18.29
CA LEU A 358 29.18 -10.28 18.08
C LEU A 358 30.16 -10.46 16.92
N ALA A 359 30.31 -9.41 16.11
CA ALA A 359 31.34 -9.31 15.08
C ALA A 359 32.68 -8.89 15.72
N PHE A 360 33.64 -9.82 15.82
CA PHE A 360 35.00 -9.51 16.29
C PHE A 360 35.99 -9.40 15.12
N LEU A 361 36.92 -8.44 15.25
CA LEU A 361 38.04 -8.27 14.32
C LEU A 361 39.12 -9.31 14.65
N GLU A 362 39.67 -9.94 13.60
CA GLU A 362 40.62 -11.05 13.63
C GLU A 362 41.83 -10.83 14.56
N ASN A 363 42.25 -9.57 14.79
CA ASN A 363 43.38 -9.25 15.68
C ASN A 363 43.17 -9.62 17.16
N VAL A 364 41.92 -9.84 17.59
CA VAL A 364 41.58 -10.29 18.96
C VAL A 364 41.38 -11.82 19.02
N THR A 365 41.21 -12.47 17.86
CA THR A 365 41.00 -13.92 17.73
C THR A 365 42.29 -14.65 17.35
N ALA A 366 43.20 -14.01 16.60
CA ALA A 366 44.53 -14.53 16.27
C ALA A 366 45.41 -14.76 17.51
N THR A 367 45.17 -14.02 18.59
CA THR A 367 45.80 -14.24 19.91
C THR A 367 45.18 -15.40 20.70
N LEU A 368 44.03 -15.95 20.27
CA LEU A 368 43.28 -17.00 20.98
C LEU A 368 43.26 -18.36 20.26
N LEU A 369 43.61 -18.44 18.97
CA LEU A 369 43.39 -19.61 18.10
C LEU A 369 44.67 -20.36 17.68
N ALA A 370 45.73 -20.34 18.48
CA ALA A 370 47.04 -20.77 17.99
C ALA A 370 47.32 -22.29 17.83
N ASP A 371 46.92 -23.29 18.65
CA ASP A 371 47.12 -24.78 18.46
C ASP A 371 45.70 -25.35 18.36
N GLU A 372 45.38 -26.38 17.58
CA GLU A 372 46.15 -27.50 17.00
C GLU A 372 45.51 -27.92 15.64
N PRO A 373 46.14 -28.81 14.84
CA PRO A 373 46.07 -28.80 13.37
C PRO A 373 45.06 -29.73 12.67
N ASP A 374 44.10 -30.34 13.38
CA ASP A 374 43.19 -31.33 12.77
C ASP A 374 41.69 -31.03 12.96
N TRP A 375 41.27 -29.79 12.65
CA TRP A 375 39.86 -29.42 12.71
C TRP A 375 39.06 -30.04 11.54
N LYS A 376 38.38 -31.16 11.84
CA LYS A 376 37.20 -31.63 11.09
C LYS A 376 35.94 -30.95 11.62
N GLY A 377 35.45 -29.94 10.90
CA GLY A 377 34.25 -29.21 11.28
C GLY A 377 33.00 -30.06 11.24
N VAL A 378 32.09 -29.91 12.22
CA VAL A 378 30.74 -30.50 12.17
C VAL A 378 29.69 -29.65 12.91
N TYR A 379 28.78 -29.11 12.08
CA TYR A 379 27.31 -28.98 12.11
C TYR A 379 26.52 -28.59 13.37
N GLY A 380 25.70 -27.54 13.21
CA GLY A 380 24.54 -27.23 14.05
C GLY A 380 23.23 -27.43 13.26
N SER A 381 22.70 -28.65 13.33
CA SER A 381 21.46 -29.09 12.68
C SER A 381 20.25 -28.17 12.92
N ASN A 382 19.44 -27.97 11.86
CA ASN A 382 18.15 -27.27 11.76
C ASN A 382 18.17 -25.72 11.79
N PHE A 383 17.85 -25.10 10.65
CA PHE A 383 17.64 -23.64 10.42
C PHE A 383 18.76 -22.67 10.85
N THR A 384 19.83 -23.15 11.47
CA THR A 384 20.95 -22.35 12.01
C THR A 384 22.30 -22.56 11.31
N ASP A 385 22.40 -23.51 10.38
CA ASP A 385 23.62 -23.75 9.60
C ASP A 385 23.75 -22.75 8.44
N VAL A 386 24.31 -21.58 8.75
CA VAL A 386 24.95 -20.70 7.77
C VAL A 386 26.31 -21.32 7.42
N ARG A 387 26.60 -21.57 6.14
CA ARG A 387 27.92 -22.01 5.68
C ARG A 387 28.69 -20.75 5.28
N SER A 388 29.40 -20.14 6.22
CA SER A 388 30.24 -18.96 5.95
C SER A 388 31.67 -19.22 6.35
N ASP A 389 32.63 -18.94 5.47
CA ASP A 389 34.08 -18.93 5.74
C ASP A 389 34.51 -17.74 6.64
N MET A 390 33.56 -17.16 7.38
CA MET A 390 33.65 -15.92 8.15
C MET A 390 33.36 -16.24 9.63
N ILE A 391 34.29 -15.83 10.50
CA ILE A 391 34.41 -16.27 11.89
C ILE A 391 33.22 -15.81 12.72
N ARG A 392 32.58 -16.76 13.43
CA ARG A 392 31.58 -16.51 14.48
C ARG A 392 32.24 -16.70 15.84
N VAL A 393 32.01 -15.79 16.78
CA VAL A 393 32.47 -15.97 18.16
C VAL A 393 31.26 -15.90 19.08
N ASP A 394 30.93 -17.04 19.71
CA ASP A 394 29.92 -17.10 20.75
C ASP A 394 30.50 -16.63 22.09
N LEU A 395 29.71 -15.91 22.88
CA LEU A 395 30.12 -15.31 24.17
C LEU A 395 30.42 -16.32 25.30
N ASN A 396 30.18 -17.62 25.09
CA ASN A 396 30.34 -18.69 26.08
C ASN A 396 31.48 -19.68 25.76
N TYR A 397 32.58 -19.23 25.17
CA TYR A 397 33.71 -20.12 24.87
C TYR A 397 34.55 -20.43 26.13
N GLN A 398 34.59 -21.70 26.52
CA GLN A 398 35.54 -22.27 27.49
C GLN A 398 36.14 -23.55 26.85
N GLY A 399 37.31 -23.44 26.21
CA GLY A 399 38.03 -24.55 25.55
C GLY A 399 39.40 -24.13 24.98
N PRO A 400 40.35 -25.05 24.73
CA PRO A 400 41.73 -24.96 25.23
C PRO A 400 42.72 -24.17 24.36
N ALA A 401 43.96 -24.06 24.87
CA ALA A 401 44.93 -22.99 24.64
C ALA A 401 46.15 -23.38 23.78
N PHE A 402 46.61 -22.36 23.02
CA PHE A 402 47.87 -22.09 22.25
C PHE A 402 48.27 -23.00 21.13
N GLY A 403 49.26 -22.57 20.25
CA GLY A 403 50.40 -23.03 19.32
C GLY A 403 50.33 -23.39 17.77
N GLU A 404 50.87 -22.67 16.75
CA GLU A 404 52.13 -21.94 16.44
C GLU A 404 51.96 -21.01 15.18
N PRO A 405 52.91 -20.10 14.86
CA PRO A 405 52.67 -18.90 14.03
C PRO A 405 52.99 -19.08 12.53
N VAL A 406 52.00 -18.86 11.65
CA VAL A 406 52.23 -18.74 10.20
C VAL A 406 52.53 -17.28 9.83
N SER A 407 53.82 -16.96 9.80
CA SER A 407 54.34 -15.85 9.00
C SER A 407 54.20 -16.21 7.52
N ASN A 408 53.10 -15.78 6.90
CA ASN A 408 52.94 -15.46 5.46
C ASN A 408 51.46 -15.54 5.07
N ILE A 409 50.68 -14.54 5.47
CA ILE A 409 49.37 -14.28 4.84
C ILE A 409 49.55 -13.05 3.96
N SER A 410 49.57 -13.29 2.65
CA SER A 410 49.53 -12.23 1.64
C SER A 410 48.27 -11.38 1.81
N ASP A 411 48.40 -10.07 1.60
CA ASP A 411 47.39 -8.98 1.65
C ASP A 411 46.04 -9.21 0.91
N LYS A 412 45.77 -10.39 0.36
CA LYS A 412 44.55 -10.73 -0.40
C LYS A 412 43.40 -11.31 0.43
N ASP A 413 43.59 -11.63 1.71
CA ASP A 413 42.55 -12.27 2.56
C ASP A 413 41.75 -11.27 3.45
N TYR A 414 42.09 -9.97 3.40
CA TYR A 414 41.59 -8.91 4.30
C TYR A 414 40.16 -8.39 4.03
N SER A 415 39.33 -9.12 3.28
CA SER A 415 37.93 -8.72 2.99
C SER A 415 36.93 -9.81 3.37
N LYS A 416 37.09 -10.43 4.53
CA LYS A 416 36.01 -11.22 5.15
C LYS A 416 35.05 -10.25 5.85
N ASP A 417 33.81 -10.20 5.37
CA ASP A 417 32.73 -9.43 5.99
C ASP A 417 32.53 -9.89 7.44
N LEU A 418 32.71 -9.00 8.43
CA LEU A 418 32.39 -9.31 9.81
C LEU A 418 30.88 -9.56 9.95
N LEU A 419 30.50 -10.69 10.55
CA LEU A 419 29.11 -11.10 10.73
C LEU A 419 28.63 -10.89 12.16
N GLY A 420 27.37 -10.48 12.31
CA GLY A 420 26.77 -10.22 13.62
C GLY A 420 26.87 -8.76 14.05
N CYS A 421 26.47 -8.49 15.28
CA CYS A 421 26.31 -7.14 15.80
C CYS A 421 27.68 -6.43 15.88
N PRO A 422 27.85 -5.26 15.23
CA PRO A 422 29.14 -4.60 15.15
C PRO A 422 29.56 -4.00 16.50
N SER A 423 30.85 -4.11 16.83
CA SER A 423 31.41 -3.57 18.08
C SER A 423 31.33 -2.03 18.19
N THR A 424 31.10 -1.34 17.07
CA THR A 424 30.85 0.10 16.99
C THR A 424 29.50 0.52 17.57
N GLN A 425 28.54 -0.41 17.69
CA GLN A 425 27.24 -0.16 18.28
C GLN A 425 27.25 -0.58 19.75
N GLU A 426 27.21 0.39 20.66
CA GLU A 426 27.32 0.13 22.11
C GLU A 426 26.19 -0.75 22.65
N TRP A 427 24.98 -0.62 22.10
CA TRP A 427 23.81 -1.39 22.51
C TRP A 427 23.95 -2.90 22.21
N CYS A 428 24.81 -3.30 21.27
CA CYS A 428 25.08 -4.71 20.97
C CYS A 428 25.68 -5.45 22.19
N LYS A 429 26.41 -4.74 23.06
CA LYS A 429 27.08 -5.34 24.24
C LYS A 429 26.12 -5.63 25.39
N THR A 430 25.00 -4.90 25.45
CA THR A 430 24.05 -4.93 26.58
C THR A 430 22.71 -5.56 26.21
N THR A 431 22.42 -5.69 24.92
CA THR A 431 21.15 -6.23 24.43
C THR A 431 21.15 -7.76 24.48
N ARG A 432 19.98 -8.33 24.78
CA ARG A 432 19.75 -9.78 24.73
C ARG A 432 19.60 -10.24 23.28
N GLY A 433 19.87 -11.51 23.01
CA GLY A 433 19.63 -12.09 21.69
C GLY A 433 18.14 -12.19 21.37
N MET A 434 17.84 -12.34 20.09
CA MET A 434 16.50 -12.65 19.59
C MET A 434 16.52 -14.06 19.00
N THR A 435 15.47 -14.85 19.23
CA THR A 435 15.36 -16.17 18.60
C THR A 435 14.72 -16.07 17.21
N ILE A 436 15.03 -17.02 16.31
CA ILE A 436 14.40 -17.07 14.97
C ILE A 436 12.88 -17.24 15.11
N PHE A 437 12.43 -18.09 16.05
CA PHE A 437 11.00 -18.29 16.30
C PHE A 437 10.31 -16.98 16.71
N GLN A 438 10.92 -16.21 17.62
CA GLN A 438 10.43 -14.90 18.04
C GLN A 438 10.32 -13.94 16.84
N PHE A 439 11.34 -13.89 15.98
CA PHE A 439 11.31 -13.07 14.77
C PHE A 439 10.17 -13.46 13.81
N LEU A 440 10.00 -14.77 13.56
CA LEU A 440 8.96 -15.30 12.69
C LEU A 440 7.55 -15.08 13.26
N LEU A 441 7.37 -15.22 14.58
CA LEU A 441 6.10 -14.99 15.26
C LEU A 441 5.69 -13.51 15.19
N GLY A 442 6.63 -12.59 15.46
CA GLY A 442 6.40 -11.15 15.31
C GLY A 442 6.07 -10.78 13.85
N TYR A 443 6.70 -11.45 12.90
CA TYR A 443 6.47 -11.25 11.47
C TYR A 443 5.07 -11.73 11.08
N ALA A 444 4.65 -12.92 11.54
CA ALA A 444 3.33 -13.48 11.29
C ALA A 444 2.21 -12.59 11.85
N PHE A 445 2.36 -12.08 13.08
CA PHE A 445 1.39 -11.14 13.65
C PHE A 445 1.29 -9.85 12.82
N THR A 446 2.42 -9.33 12.33
CA THR A 446 2.42 -8.15 11.44
C THR A 446 1.76 -8.45 10.10
N ALA A 447 2.07 -9.60 9.48
CA ALA A 447 1.51 -10.04 8.20
C ALA A 447 -0.01 -10.26 8.26
N ILE A 448 -0.57 -10.58 9.43
CA ILE A 448 -2.01 -10.74 9.64
C ILE A 448 -2.66 -9.41 10.03
N GLY A 449 -2.07 -8.68 10.99
CA GLY A 449 -2.66 -7.46 11.55
C GLY A 449 -2.66 -6.27 10.59
N TYR A 450 -1.60 -6.10 9.79
CA TYR A 450 -1.51 -4.96 8.87
C TYR A 450 -2.60 -4.95 7.78
N PRO A 451 -2.87 -6.05 7.04
CA PRO A 451 -3.97 -6.11 6.08
C PRO A 451 -5.34 -5.76 6.67
N ILE A 452 -5.64 -6.29 7.86
CA ILE A 452 -6.90 -6.00 8.56
C ILE A 452 -6.97 -4.51 8.89
N GLY A 453 -5.92 -3.97 9.52
CA GLY A 453 -5.87 -2.57 9.93
C GLY A 453 -6.03 -1.61 8.76
N VAL A 454 -5.25 -1.79 7.69
CA VAL A 454 -5.22 -0.85 6.56
C VAL A 454 -6.54 -0.82 5.82
N THR A 455 -7.17 -1.98 5.62
CA THR A 455 -8.46 -2.10 4.94
C THR A 455 -9.60 -1.55 5.79
N LEU A 456 -9.64 -1.85 7.09
CA LEU A 456 -10.74 -1.41 7.95
C LEU A 456 -10.66 0.06 8.30
N ILE A 457 -9.46 0.63 8.50
CA ILE A 457 -9.31 2.09 8.63
C ILE A 457 -9.86 2.78 7.38
N THR A 458 -9.44 2.34 6.19
CA THR A 458 -9.91 2.93 4.92
C THR A 458 -11.43 2.78 4.76
N THR A 459 -11.97 1.62 5.12
CA THR A 459 -13.41 1.34 5.02
C THR A 459 -14.22 2.19 6.00
N ILE A 460 -13.88 2.18 7.29
CA ILE A 460 -14.60 2.93 8.31
C ILE A 460 -14.49 4.43 8.00
N PHE A 461 -13.32 4.91 7.57
CA PHE A 461 -13.13 6.30 7.16
C PHE A 461 -14.07 6.71 6.02
N SER A 462 -14.17 5.87 4.99
CA SER A 462 -15.10 6.09 3.87
C SER A 462 -16.57 6.06 4.30
N LYS A 463 -16.93 5.30 5.35
CA LYS A 463 -18.29 5.27 5.90
C LYS A 463 -18.59 6.50 6.75
N VAL A 464 -17.65 6.92 7.59
CA VAL A 464 -17.74 8.12 8.46
C VAL A 464 -17.93 9.40 7.63
N LEU A 465 -17.27 9.50 6.47
CA LEU A 465 -17.42 10.67 5.59
C LEU A 465 -18.76 10.74 4.85
N GLY A 466 -19.51 9.63 4.74
CA GLY A 466 -20.81 9.57 4.06
C GLY A 466 -20.75 9.81 2.55
N PRO A 467 -21.86 10.01 1.84
CA PRO A 467 -21.90 10.08 0.37
C PRO A 467 -21.33 11.39 -0.24
N ARG A 468 -20.67 12.23 0.55
CA ARG A 468 -20.10 13.52 0.11
C ARG A 468 -18.89 13.29 -0.82
N PRO A 469 -18.44 14.29 -1.58
CA PRO A 469 -17.20 14.20 -2.34
C PRO A 469 -15.99 13.95 -1.41
N GLN A 470 -15.49 12.70 -1.35
CA GLN A 470 -14.45 12.28 -0.41
C GLN A 470 -13.02 12.41 -0.95
N GLY A 471 -12.83 12.95 -2.17
CA GLY A 471 -11.54 12.97 -2.86
C GLY A 471 -10.41 13.60 -2.06
N THR A 472 -10.61 14.83 -1.55
CA THR A 472 -9.60 15.54 -0.74
C THR A 472 -9.27 14.78 0.55
N TRP A 473 -10.27 14.22 1.24
CA TRP A 473 -10.06 13.49 2.49
C TRP A 473 -9.35 12.15 2.27
N MET A 474 -9.69 11.43 1.20
CA MET A 474 -8.94 10.24 0.75
C MET A 474 -7.51 10.59 0.32
N GLY A 475 -7.34 11.77 -0.26
CA GLY A 475 -6.03 12.34 -0.59
C GLY A 475 -5.18 12.62 0.65
N LEU A 476 -5.78 13.19 1.69
CA LEU A 476 -5.10 13.47 2.96
C LEU A 476 -4.68 12.18 3.69
N MET A 477 -5.56 11.17 3.73
CA MET A 477 -5.22 9.85 4.27
C MET A 477 -4.11 9.17 3.46
N THR A 478 -4.17 9.24 2.13
CA THR A 478 -3.12 8.68 1.27
C THR A 478 -1.79 9.42 1.49
N GLY A 479 -1.84 10.74 1.59
CA GLY A 479 -0.67 11.58 1.87
C GLY A 479 -0.03 11.28 3.22
N SER A 480 -0.82 11.02 4.29
CA SER A 480 -0.27 10.62 5.59
C SER A 480 0.44 9.26 5.51
N GLY A 481 -0.09 8.30 4.75
CA GLY A 481 0.60 7.05 4.47
C GLY A 481 1.95 7.27 3.79
N CYS A 482 2.01 8.11 2.75
CA CYS A 482 3.26 8.42 2.05
C CYS A 482 4.26 9.18 2.94
N MET A 483 3.79 10.11 3.78
CA MET A 483 4.58 10.79 4.80
C MET A 483 5.25 9.77 5.74
N SER A 484 4.50 8.76 6.20
CA SER A 484 5.06 7.72 7.06
C SER A 484 6.15 6.90 6.37
N ARG A 485 6.04 6.67 5.06
CA ARG A 485 7.08 5.97 4.27
C ARG A 485 8.35 6.81 4.12
N ALA A 486 8.21 8.12 3.98
CA ALA A 486 9.35 9.03 3.87
C ALA A 486 10.08 9.20 5.23
N LEU A 487 9.33 9.33 6.32
CA LEU A 487 9.89 9.55 7.66
C LEU A 487 10.40 8.28 8.33
N GLY A 488 9.81 7.11 8.00
CA GLY A 488 10.13 5.82 8.61
C GLY A 488 11.63 5.52 8.62
N PRO A 489 12.30 5.40 7.45
CA PRO A 489 13.72 5.08 7.36
C PRO A 489 14.65 6.07 8.09
N VAL A 490 14.30 7.36 8.13
CA VAL A 490 15.12 8.39 8.81
C VAL A 490 15.04 8.25 10.33
N PHE A 491 13.81 8.11 10.85
CA PHE A 491 13.58 7.87 12.28
C PHE A 491 14.23 6.56 12.72
N LEU A 492 14.10 5.54 11.89
CA LEU A 492 14.68 4.21 12.06
C LEU A 492 16.19 4.22 12.16
N SER A 493 16.86 4.74 11.14
CA SER A 493 18.32 4.77 11.08
C SER A 493 18.89 5.45 12.32
N THR A 494 18.25 6.52 12.78
CA THR A 494 18.70 7.26 13.97
C THR A 494 18.50 6.48 15.27
N ILE A 495 17.32 5.88 15.50
CA ILE A 495 17.02 5.22 16.77
C ILE A 495 17.68 3.85 16.87
N TYR A 496 17.65 3.08 15.78
CA TYR A 496 18.28 1.76 15.71
C TYR A 496 19.78 1.86 15.98
N THR A 497 20.48 2.78 15.30
CA THR A 497 21.94 2.90 15.45
C THR A 497 22.36 3.44 16.81
N LYS A 498 21.62 4.41 17.37
CA LYS A 498 22.00 5.07 18.64
C LYS A 498 21.48 4.38 19.89
N TYR A 499 20.23 3.91 19.89
CA TYR A 499 19.54 3.44 21.10
C TYR A 499 19.26 1.94 21.09
N GLY A 500 19.39 1.26 19.95
CA GLY A 500 19.23 -0.18 19.83
C GLY A 500 17.80 -0.71 19.96
N LEU A 501 17.68 -2.04 19.99
CA LEU A 501 16.41 -2.75 19.78
C LEU A 501 15.31 -2.47 20.80
N TYR A 502 15.65 -2.31 22.09
CA TYR A 502 14.65 -2.05 23.13
C TYR A 502 13.90 -0.74 22.88
N TRP A 503 14.62 0.32 22.52
CA TRP A 503 14.01 1.60 22.19
C TRP A 503 13.29 1.56 20.85
N THR A 504 13.87 0.89 19.86
CA THR A 504 13.29 0.70 18.52
C THR A 504 11.94 -0.02 18.58
N PHE A 505 11.86 -1.21 19.18
CA PHE A 505 10.62 -1.99 19.27
C PHE A 505 9.72 -1.56 20.41
N GLY A 506 10.27 -1.07 21.53
CA GLY A 506 9.50 -0.54 22.65
C GLY A 506 8.72 0.73 22.27
N SER A 507 9.38 1.71 21.64
CA SER A 507 8.69 2.95 21.22
C SER A 507 7.60 2.68 20.18
N THR A 508 7.84 1.77 19.24
CA THR A 508 6.84 1.39 18.22
C THR A 508 5.68 0.60 18.81
N ALA A 509 5.94 -0.31 19.75
CA ALA A 509 4.89 -1.02 20.51
C ALA A 509 4.02 -0.06 21.32
N VAL A 510 4.64 0.87 22.06
CA VAL A 510 3.92 1.89 22.86
C VAL A 510 3.09 2.79 21.96
N MET A 511 3.65 3.27 20.85
CA MET A 511 2.94 4.11 19.88
C MET A 511 1.70 3.39 19.30
N MET A 512 1.83 2.09 19.01
CA MET A 512 0.72 1.25 18.56
C MET A 512 -0.33 1.03 19.66
N ALA A 513 0.09 0.77 20.90
CA ALA A 513 -0.80 0.54 22.03
C ALA A 513 -1.61 1.79 22.39
N ILE A 514 -0.97 2.97 22.42
CA ILE A 514 -1.66 4.25 22.64
C ILE A 514 -2.73 4.47 21.56
N THR A 515 -2.38 4.20 20.30
CA THR A 515 -3.34 4.32 19.18
C THR A 515 -4.50 3.34 19.33
N MET A 516 -4.23 2.10 19.74
CA MET A 516 -5.26 1.09 20.00
C MET A 516 -6.21 1.53 21.13
N LEU A 517 -5.68 2.05 22.25
CA LEU A 517 -6.47 2.54 23.37
C LEU A 517 -7.34 3.74 22.97
N TRP A 518 -6.79 4.65 22.17
CA TRP A 518 -7.53 5.78 21.61
C TRP A 518 -8.67 5.34 20.69
N LEU A 519 -8.41 4.38 19.78
CA LEU A 519 -9.46 3.80 18.92
C LEU A 519 -10.52 3.05 19.73
N TRP A 520 -10.12 2.38 20.82
CA TRP A 520 -11.05 1.71 21.72
C TRP A 520 -11.94 2.71 22.46
N TYR A 521 -11.41 3.86 22.88
CA TYR A 521 -12.19 4.96 23.44
C TYR A 521 -13.17 5.53 22.42
N MET A 522 -12.73 5.75 21.17
CA MET A 522 -13.57 6.29 20.09
C MET A 522 -14.48 5.24 19.42
N ARG A 523 -14.50 3.98 19.88
CA ARG A 523 -15.16 2.86 19.19
C ARG A 523 -16.65 3.05 18.92
N GLN A 524 -17.36 3.74 19.82
CA GLN A 524 -18.79 4.00 19.66
C GLN A 524 -19.06 5.04 18.56
N ARG A 525 -18.16 6.02 18.38
CA ARG A 525 -18.24 7.01 17.29
C ARG A 525 -17.84 6.45 15.93
N LEU A 526 -16.93 5.47 15.95
CA LEU A 526 -16.44 4.78 14.75
C LEU A 526 -17.40 3.71 14.22
N ALA A 527 -18.40 3.31 15.03
CA ALA A 527 -19.39 2.34 14.61
C ALA A 527 -20.20 2.90 13.42
N PRO A 528 -20.24 2.21 12.27
CA PRO A 528 -21.07 2.66 11.17
C PRO A 528 -22.53 2.60 11.63
N VAL A 529 -23.27 3.69 11.43
CA VAL A 529 -24.69 3.76 11.82
C VAL A 529 -25.44 2.64 11.10
N SER A 530 -25.94 1.68 11.86
CA SER A 530 -26.76 0.57 11.36
C SER A 530 -28.14 1.12 11.03
N TYR A 531 -28.37 1.42 9.76
CA TYR A 531 -29.72 1.73 9.29
C TYR A 531 -30.39 0.41 8.91
N GLU A 532 -31.14 -0.16 9.85
CA GLU A 532 -32.14 -1.18 9.50
C GLU A 532 -33.10 -0.54 8.49
N CYS A 533 -33.21 -1.18 7.33
CA CYS A 533 -34.31 -0.87 6.42
C CYS A 533 -35.57 -1.21 7.22
N LYS A 534 -36.43 -0.21 7.50
CA LYS A 534 -37.82 -0.55 7.80
C LYS A 534 -38.28 -1.42 6.66
N ASP A 535 -38.62 -2.66 6.99
CA ASP A 535 -39.26 -3.59 6.09
C ASP A 535 -40.60 -2.95 5.71
N SER A 536 -40.62 -2.20 4.61
CA SER A 536 -41.84 -1.68 4.00
C SER A 536 -42.60 -2.82 3.32
N ARG A 537 -42.74 -3.96 3.99
CA ARG A 537 -43.81 -4.92 3.73
C ARG A 537 -45.04 -4.43 4.47
N GLY A 538 -45.73 -3.45 3.87
CA GLY A 538 -47.03 -3.01 4.41
C GLY A 538 -47.55 -1.63 4.04
N GLU A 539 -46.89 -0.83 3.21
CA GLU A 539 -47.51 0.41 2.70
C GLU A 539 -47.49 0.41 1.16
N GLU A 540 -48.68 0.62 0.61
CA GLU A 540 -49.06 0.38 -0.76
C GLU A 540 -48.21 1.14 -1.79
N LEU A 541 -48.11 0.52 -2.96
CA LEU A 541 -47.63 1.10 -4.21
C LEU A 541 -48.28 2.45 -4.49
N VAL A 542 -47.61 3.56 -4.18
CA VAL A 542 -47.84 4.81 -4.89
C VAL A 542 -47.06 4.71 -6.20
N THR A 543 -47.78 4.27 -7.23
CA THR A 543 -47.37 4.30 -8.63
C THR A 543 -46.98 5.73 -9.00
N ILE A 544 -45.69 6.03 -9.08
CA ILE A 544 -45.22 7.26 -9.73
C ILE A 544 -45.32 7.00 -11.24
N ASN A 545 -46.52 7.25 -11.78
CA ASN A 545 -46.71 7.36 -13.22
C ASN A 545 -45.95 8.60 -13.71
N PHE A 546 -44.89 8.38 -14.48
CA PHE A 546 -44.40 9.38 -15.42
C PHE A 546 -45.53 9.63 -16.43
N LYS A 547 -46.28 10.72 -16.26
CA LYS A 547 -47.15 11.23 -17.32
C LYS A 547 -46.24 11.82 -18.41
N GLN A 548 -46.12 11.06 -19.48
CA GLN A 548 -45.63 11.50 -20.76
C GLN A 548 -46.86 11.62 -21.67
N GLU A 549 -47.47 12.80 -21.68
CA GLU A 549 -48.46 13.23 -22.68
C GLU A 549 -48.86 14.69 -22.34
N ASP A 550 -48.18 15.64 -22.99
CA ASP A 550 -48.63 17.01 -23.22
C ASP A 550 -47.91 17.51 -24.49
N LEU A 551 -48.19 16.82 -25.60
CA LEU A 551 -47.82 17.21 -26.96
C LEU A 551 -48.73 16.44 -27.91
N ASP A 552 -50.03 16.73 -27.85
CA ASP A 552 -51.01 16.55 -28.95
C ASP A 552 -52.45 16.74 -28.41
N SER A 553 -52.81 17.97 -28.05
CA SER A 553 -54.24 18.34 -27.93
C SER A 553 -54.45 19.85 -28.07
N THR A 554 -53.93 20.42 -29.16
CA THR A 554 -54.34 21.74 -29.68
C THR A 554 -54.82 21.58 -31.11
N LEU A 555 -55.90 20.83 -31.31
CA LEU A 555 -56.75 20.93 -32.48
C LEU A 555 -58.11 20.30 -32.15
N ASN A 556 -59.17 21.09 -32.37
CA ASN A 556 -60.59 20.75 -32.29
C ASN A 556 -61.25 20.92 -30.91
N GLN A 557 -61.90 22.07 -30.68
CA GLN A 557 -63.37 22.23 -30.74
C GLN A 557 -63.85 23.64 -30.26
N PRO A 558 -65.11 24.05 -30.57
CA PRO A 558 -65.47 25.40 -31.00
C PRO A 558 -66.03 26.34 -29.91
N GLU A 559 -66.18 27.62 -30.28
CA GLU A 559 -66.90 28.68 -29.54
C GLU A 559 -68.30 28.25 -29.05
N PRO A 560 -68.75 28.82 -27.91
CA PRO A 560 -69.78 29.86 -28.04
C PRO A 560 -69.69 31.04 -27.05
N ASP A 561 -70.20 32.17 -27.56
CA ASP A 561 -70.69 33.41 -26.94
C ASP A 561 -71.18 33.34 -25.48
N HIS A 562 -70.76 34.32 -24.65
CA HIS A 562 -71.71 35.20 -23.92
C HIS A 562 -71.06 36.41 -23.20
N LYS A 563 -71.39 37.60 -23.69
CA LYS A 563 -71.68 38.90 -23.03
C LYS A 563 -71.16 39.23 -21.60
N ARG A 564 -70.37 40.31 -21.55
CA ARG A 564 -70.61 41.64 -20.90
C ARG A 564 -70.83 41.74 -19.36
N ASN A 565 -69.88 42.41 -18.70
CA ASN A 565 -70.00 43.50 -17.69
C ASN A 565 -68.70 43.53 -16.84
N SER A 566 -67.77 44.47 -17.02
CA SER A 566 -67.71 45.88 -16.55
C SER A 566 -67.49 46.06 -15.04
N HIS A 567 -66.47 46.87 -14.73
CA HIS A 567 -66.17 47.65 -13.52
C HIS A 567 -65.17 47.11 -12.47
N ASP A 568 -64.00 47.75 -12.50
CA ASP A 568 -63.44 48.63 -11.45
C ASP A 568 -62.23 48.24 -10.59
N LEU A 569 -61.21 49.10 -10.76
CA LEU A 569 -60.33 49.77 -9.77
C LEU A 569 -59.28 48.90 -9.04
N VAL A 570 -57.97 49.01 -9.34
CA VAL A 570 -57.00 50.12 -9.06
C VAL A 570 -56.38 50.07 -7.65
N ASN A 571 -55.05 50.04 -7.64
CA ASN A 571 -54.05 50.32 -6.57
C ASN A 571 -53.91 49.29 -5.45
N SER A 572 -52.71 48.95 -4.95
CA SER A 572 -51.36 49.52 -5.08
C SER A 572 -50.28 48.44 -4.92
#